data_AF-A0A6M2DWA2-F1
#
_entry.id   AF-A0A6M2DWA2-F1
#
_cell.length_a   1.000
_cell.length_b   1.000
_cell.length_c   1.000
_cell.angle_alpha   90.00
_cell.angle_beta   90.00
_cell.angle_gamma   90.00
#
_symmetry.space_group_name_H-M   'P 1'
#
loop_
_entity.id
_entity.type
_entity.pdbx_description
1 polymer ?
#
loop_
_entity_poly.entity_id
_entity_poly.type
_entity_poly.pdbx_seq_one_letter_code
_entity_poly.pdbx_strand_id
1 'polypeptide(L)'
;MRCLLNIWGVMLFLRLSWVVGQAGVGEAMLLILTTTVVTTITALSMSAISTNGVIKGGGTYYMISRSLGPEFGGSIGLIFSMANAVACAMYVVGFCESVTDLLKA
;
A
#
# COMPACT_ATOMS: atom_id res chain seq x y z
N MET A 1 6.02 -2.75 13.48
CA MET A 1 4.58 -2.65 13.77
C MET A 1 3.83 -1.74 12.80
N ARG A 2 4.17 -0.44 12.66
CA ARG A 2 3.41 0.51 11.82
C ARG A 2 3.16 0.03 10.38
N CYS A 3 4.16 -0.58 9.73
CA CYS A 3 4.01 -1.05 8.35
C CYS A 3 3.06 -2.25 8.24
N LEU A 4 3.09 -3.18 9.19
CA LEU A 4 2.20 -4.36 9.17
C LEU A 4 0.72 -3.95 9.26
N LEU A 5 0.43 -3.00 10.15
CA LEU A 5 -0.92 -2.42 10.32
C LEU A 5 -1.41 -1.65 9.08
N ASN A 6 -0.50 -1.08 8.28
CA ASN A 6 -0.87 -0.40 7.04
C ASN A 6 -1.04 -1.35 5.85
N ILE A 7 -0.38 -2.51 5.88
CA ILE A 7 -0.49 -3.54 4.82
C ILE A 7 -1.75 -4.38 5.01
N TRP A 8 -2.05 -4.78 6.25
CA TRP A 8 -3.26 -5.52 6.56
C TRP A 8 -4.47 -4.58 6.54
N GLY A 9 -5.43 -4.85 5.67
CA GLY A 9 -6.60 -4.01 5.50
C GLY A 9 -7.82 -4.77 5.02
N VAL A 10 -8.84 -4.00 4.62
CA VAL A 10 -10.17 -4.47 4.21
C VAL A 10 -10.13 -5.60 3.17
N MET A 11 -9.23 -5.52 2.18
CA MET A 11 -9.14 -6.51 1.09
C MET A 11 -8.87 -7.93 1.59
N LEU A 12 -8.09 -8.08 2.66
CA LEU A 12 -7.71 -9.38 3.20
C LEU A 12 -8.93 -10.14 3.72
N PHE A 13 -9.90 -9.44 4.33
CA PHE A 13 -11.08 -10.06 4.93
C PHE A 13 -12.28 -10.11 3.97
N LEU A 14 -12.52 -9.04 3.21
CA LEU A 14 -13.74 -8.92 2.38
C LEU A 14 -13.58 -9.42 0.94
N ARG A 15 -12.36 -9.48 0.41
CA ARG A 15 -12.14 -9.73 -1.03
C ARG A 15 -11.28 -10.94 -1.33
N LEU A 16 -10.39 -11.36 -0.42
CA LEU A 16 -9.49 -12.49 -0.65
C LEU A 16 -10.24 -13.80 -0.98
N SER A 17 -11.26 -14.15 -0.20
CA SER A 17 -12.07 -15.36 -0.43
C SER A 17 -12.79 -15.32 -1.79
N TRP A 18 -13.27 -14.15 -2.19
CA TRP A 18 -13.92 -13.97 -3.49
C TRP A 18 -12.93 -14.10 -4.65
N VAL A 19 -11.73 -13.52 -4.53
CA VAL A 19 -10.66 -13.63 -5.55
C VAL A 19 -10.25 -15.09 -5.74
N VAL A 20 -10.03 -15.83 -4.65
CA VAL A 20 -9.70 -17.26 -4.72
C VAL A 20 -10.86 -18.07 -5.31
N GLY A 21 -12.11 -17.69 -5.01
CA GLY A 21 -13.31 -18.33 -5.57
C GLY A 21 -13.48 -18.13 -7.09
N GLN A 22 -13.06 -16.98 -7.63
CA GLN A 22 -13.18 -16.68 -9.07
C GLN A 22 -11.97 -17.18 -9.89
N ALA A 23 -10.75 -16.96 -9.40
CA ALA A 23 -9.52 -17.31 -10.13
C ALA A 23 -9.04 -18.74 -9.87
N GLY A 24 -9.44 -19.35 -8.75
CA GLY A 24 -8.89 -20.61 -8.26
C GLY A 24 -7.58 -20.42 -7.49
N VAL A 25 -7.14 -21.48 -6.81
CA VAL A 25 -6.00 -21.42 -5.88
C VAL A 25 -4.67 -21.16 -6.60
N GLY A 26 -4.45 -21.77 -7.77
CA GLY A 26 -3.21 -21.61 -8.53
C GLY A 26 -2.97 -20.17 -9.00
N GLU A 27 -3.95 -19.59 -9.69
CA GLU A 27 -3.87 -18.22 -10.20
C GLU A 27 -3.89 -17.17 -9.07
N ALA A 28 -4.65 -17.41 -7.99
CA ALA A 28 -4.60 -16.52 -6.82
C ALA A 28 -3.22 -16.51 -6.13
N MET A 29 -2.54 -17.67 -6.06
CA MET A 29 -1.16 -17.73 -5.55
C MET A 29 -0.19 -16.99 -6.46
N LEU A 30 -0.33 -17.13 -7.79
CA LEU A 30 0.48 -16.39 -8.75
C LEU A 30 0.29 -14.87 -8.58
N LEU A 31 -0.96 -14.41 -8.46
CA LEU A 31 -1.29 -13.00 -8.21
C LEU A 31 -0.62 -12.46 -6.93
N ILE A 32 -0.67 -13.22 -5.83
CA ILE A 32 -0.02 -12.84 -4.57
C ILE A 32 1.50 -12.78 -4.74
N LEU A 33 2.10 -13.75 -5.45
CA LEU A 33 3.54 -13.75 -5.70
C LEU A 33 3.97 -12.55 -6.53
N THR A 34 3.29 -12.24 -7.63
CA THR A 34 3.63 -11.09 -8.49
C THR A 34 3.52 -9.76 -7.73
N THR A 35 2.46 -9.56 -6.97
CA THR A 35 2.28 -8.34 -6.16
C THR A 35 3.34 -8.23 -5.04
N THR A 36 3.74 -9.35 -4.46
CA THR A 36 4.83 -9.41 -3.48
C THR A 36 6.19 -9.07 -4.13
N VAL A 37 6.46 -9.54 -5.34
CA VAL A 37 7.68 -9.18 -6.09
C VAL A 37 7.74 -7.68 -6.37
N VAL A 38 6.64 -7.07 -6.82
CA VAL A 38 6.61 -5.62 -7.08
C VAL A 38 6.86 -4.80 -5.81
N THR A 39 6.19 -5.17 -4.70
CA THR A 39 6.36 -4.46 -3.41
C THR A 39 7.73 -4.65 -2.80
N THR A 40 8.34 -5.83 -2.92
CA THR A 40 9.72 -6.09 -2.44
C THR A 40 10.76 -5.31 -3.24
N ILE A 41 10.67 -5.25 -4.56
CA ILE A 41 11.57 -4.41 -5.39
C ILE A 41 11.45 -2.93 -4.99
N THR A 42 10.21 -2.46 -4.77
CA THR A 42 9.96 -1.09 -4.32
C THR A 42 10.54 -0.83 -2.92
N ALA A 43 10.40 -1.79 -2.00
CA ALA A 43 10.95 -1.70 -0.64
C ALA A 43 12.49 -1.68 -0.64
N LEU A 44 13.14 -2.46 -1.51
CA LEU A 44 14.60 -2.43 -1.69
C LEU A 44 15.06 -1.08 -2.26
N SER A 45 14.33 -0.52 -3.22
CA SER A 45 14.60 0.81 -3.78
C SER A 45 14.47 1.90 -2.71
N MET A 46 13.41 1.85 -1.90
CA MET A 46 13.24 2.75 -0.75
C MET A 46 14.34 2.56 0.30
N SER A 47 14.82 1.34 0.51
CA SER A 47 15.93 1.07 1.42
C SER A 47 17.20 1.76 0.95
N ALA A 48 17.53 1.67 -0.35
CA ALA A 48 18.67 2.36 -0.96
C ALA A 48 18.56 3.90 -0.86
N ILE A 49 17.35 4.45 -1.04
CA ILE A 49 17.09 5.89 -0.84
C ILE A 49 17.31 6.27 0.62
N SER A 50 16.79 5.47 1.57
CA SER A 50 16.89 5.73 3.00
C SER A 50 18.29 5.54 3.60
N THR A 51 19.21 4.91 2.87
CA THR A 51 20.62 4.80 3.26
C THR A 51 21.52 5.78 2.51
N ASN A 52 20.96 6.59 1.61
CA ASN A 52 21.69 7.59 0.84
C ASN A 52 21.69 8.95 1.55
N GLY A 53 22.82 9.28 2.18
CA GLY A 53 23.07 10.59 2.80
C GLY A 53 22.58 10.73 4.24
N VAL A 54 22.68 11.95 4.79
CA VAL A 54 22.31 12.26 6.17
C VAL A 54 20.84 12.70 6.23
N ILE A 55 19.98 11.76 6.61
CA ILE A 55 18.54 12.01 6.76
C ILE A 55 18.31 12.69 8.11
N LYS A 56 17.95 13.98 8.06
CA LYS A 56 17.44 14.72 9.22
C LYS A 56 16.01 14.26 9.54
N GLY A 57 15.41 14.74 10.64
CA GLY A 57 14.11 14.30 11.15
C GLY A 57 12.86 14.61 10.29
N GLY A 58 12.88 14.32 9.00
CA GLY A 58 11.75 14.40 8.08
C GLY A 58 11.15 13.03 7.77
N GLY A 59 9.95 13.03 7.17
CA GLY A 59 9.26 11.80 6.73
C GLY A 59 9.66 11.32 5.33
N THR A 60 8.84 10.44 4.74
CA THR A 60 9.11 9.79 3.45
C THR A 60 9.33 10.78 2.30
N TYR A 61 8.50 11.82 2.18
CA TYR A 61 8.68 12.86 1.16
C TYR A 61 10.01 13.61 1.31
N TYR A 62 10.41 13.91 2.55
CA TYR A 62 11.67 14.57 2.84
C TYR A 62 12.88 13.71 2.42
N MET A 63 12.83 12.40 2.68
CA MET A 63 13.86 11.47 2.21
C MET A 63 13.95 11.44 0.68
N ILE A 64 12.82 11.22 -0.01
CA ILE A 64 12.78 11.09 -1.48
C ILE A 64 13.27 12.37 -2.17
N SER A 65 12.73 13.53 -1.78
CA SER A 65 13.07 14.82 -2.42
C SER A 65 14.53 15.21 -2.24
N ARG A 66 15.20 14.75 -1.17
CA ARG A 66 16.62 15.02 -0.93
C ARG A 66 17.55 14.07 -1.67
N SER A 67 17.20 12.79 -1.78
CA SER A 67 18.04 11.81 -2.47
C SER A 67 17.88 11.85 -4.00
N LEU A 68 16.69 12.17 -4.51
CA LEU A 68 16.38 12.15 -5.96
C LEU A 68 16.20 13.55 -6.58
N GLY A 69 16.12 14.60 -5.76
CA GLY A 69 15.88 15.97 -6.20
C GLY A 69 14.41 16.39 -6.22
N PRO A 70 14.14 17.70 -6.41
CA PRO A 70 12.81 18.29 -6.24
C PRO A 70 11.80 17.86 -7.32
N GLU A 71 12.24 17.58 -8.55
CA GLU A 71 11.35 17.17 -9.65
C GLU A 71 10.73 15.80 -9.36
N PHE A 72 11.57 14.79 -9.09
CA PHE A 72 11.10 13.46 -8.72
C PHE A 72 10.38 13.44 -7.36
N GLY A 73 10.89 14.18 -6.37
CA GLY A 73 10.26 14.30 -5.07
C GLY A 73 8.83 14.84 -5.15
N GLY A 74 8.63 15.93 -5.88
CA GLY A 74 7.33 16.58 -6.08
C GLY A 74 6.32 15.67 -6.77
N SER A 75 6.70 15.08 -7.91
CA SER A 75 5.80 14.19 -8.68
C SER A 75 5.40 12.95 -7.89
N ILE A 76 6.36 12.26 -7.26
CA ILE A 76 6.08 11.06 -6.45
C ILE A 76 5.23 11.44 -5.23
N GLY A 77 5.52 12.57 -4.59
CA GLY A 77 4.79 13.07 -3.42
C GLY A 77 3.31 13.34 -3.74
N LEU A 78 3.02 13.99 -4.87
CA LEU A 78 1.65 14.28 -5.28
C LEU A 78 0.84 13.02 -5.56
N ILE A 79 1.41 12.08 -6.32
CA ILE A 79 0.74 10.81 -6.63
C ILE A 79 0.53 9.99 -5.35
N PHE A 80 1.51 9.93 -4.46
CA PHE A 80 1.41 9.21 -3.19
C PHE A 80 0.36 9.82 -2.24
N SER A 81 0.26 11.15 -2.20
CA SER A 81 -0.77 11.84 -1.41
C SER A 81 -2.17 11.53 -1.93
N MET A 82 -2.36 11.55 -3.26
CA MET A 82 -3.64 11.22 -3.88
C MET A 82 -4.01 9.75 -3.65
N ALA A 83 -3.04 8.84 -3.80
CA ALA A 83 -3.24 7.42 -3.54
C ALA A 83 -3.71 7.17 -2.09
N ASN A 84 -3.10 7.83 -1.10
CA ASN A 84 -3.55 7.72 0.29
C ASN A 84 -4.94 8.32 0.52
N ALA A 85 -5.30 9.42 -0.14
CA ALA A 85 -6.64 9.99 -0.03
C ALA A 85 -7.72 9.02 -0.55
N VAL A 86 -7.46 8.37 -1.68
CA VAL A 86 -8.36 7.35 -2.25
C VAL A 86 -8.38 6.09 -1.38
N ALA A 87 -7.23 5.67 -0.84
CA ALA A 87 -7.15 4.53 0.08
C ALA A 87 -7.98 4.74 1.35
N CYS A 88 -7.99 5.95 1.92
CA CYS A 88 -8.86 6.29 3.04
C CYS A 88 -10.34 6.06 2.70
N ALA A 89 -10.80 6.51 1.53
CA ALA A 89 -12.18 6.27 1.09
C ALA A 89 -12.48 4.77 0.95
N MET A 90 -11.58 4.01 0.34
CA MET A 90 -11.72 2.56 0.18
C MET A 90 -11.84 1.84 1.53
N TYR A 91 -11.02 2.21 2.52
CA TYR A 91 -11.07 1.60 3.85
C TYR A 91 -12.38 1.92 4.58
N VAL A 92 -12.87 3.15 4.49
CA VAL A 92 -14.15 3.54 5.11
C VAL A 92 -15.32 2.82 4.44
N VAL A 93 -15.35 2.73 3.12
CA VAL A 93 -16.41 2.01 2.39
C VAL A 93 -16.42 0.53 2.77
N GLY A 94 -15.27 -0.12 2.84
CA GLY A 94 -15.18 -1.51 3.27
C GLY A 94 -15.63 -1.75 4.71
N PHE A 95 -15.33 -0.81 5.61
CA PHE A 95 -15.85 -0.84 6.97
C PHE A 95 -17.39 -0.70 6.99
N CYS A 96 -17.95 0.25 6.23
CA CYS A 96 -19.39 0.43 6.12
C CYS A 96 -20.11 -0.80 5.54
N GLU A 97 -19.51 -1.48 4.56
CA GLU A 97 -20.01 -2.75 4.01
C GLU A 97 -20.13 -3.81 5.12
N SER A 98 -19.05 -4.00 5.88
CA SER A 98 -19.02 -4.97 6.99
C SER A 98 -20.05 -4.66 8.08
N VAL A 99 -20.21 -3.39 8.45
CA VAL A 99 -21.19 -2.96 9.46
C VAL A 99 -22.62 -3.16 8.95
N THR A 100 -22.88 -2.85 7.69
CA THR A 100 -24.21 -2.99 7.09
C THR A 100 -24.61 -4.46 6.99
N ASP A 101 -23.68 -5.34 6.64
CA ASP A 101 -23.93 -6.78 6.59
C ASP A 101 -24.22 -7.34 7.99
N LEU A 102 -23.50 -6.86 9.01
CA LEU A 102 -23.75 -7.27 10.40
C LEU A 102 -25.10 -6.78 10.93
N LEU A 103 -25.54 -5.58 10.56
CA LEU A 103 -26.82 -5.02 11.01
C LEU A 103 -28.05 -5.64 10.31
N LYS A 104 -27.85 -6.27 9.15
CA LYS A 104 -28.90 -6.97 8.40
C LYS A 104 -29.03 -8.45 8.80
N ALA A 105 -28.01 -9.00 9.45
CA ALA A 105 -28.02 -10.35 10.03
C ALA A 105 -28.79 -10.38 11.34
#